data_AF-A0A4Y2NVU9-F1
#
_entry.id   AF-A0A4Y2NVU9-F1
#
_cell.length_a   1.000
_cell.length_b   1.000
_cell.length_c   1.000
_cell.angle_alpha   90.00
_cell.angle_beta   90.00
_cell.angle_gamma   90.00
#
_symmetry.space_group_name_H-M   'P 1'
#
loop_
_entity.id
_entity.type
_entity.pdbx_description
1 polymer ?
#
loop_
_entity_poly.entity_id
_entity_poly.type
_entity_poly.pdbx_seq_one_letter_code
_entity_poly.pdbx_strand_id
1 'polypeptide(L)'
;MDSDSSNESPKLLKTLAFNVKYSEGNNLLHQFVLENSNPNDSGGGNYINAVLRSMSDASVNALNDEGYSALHLAVLKNNLLMVKKLLSCLENIDVNARSETGTSENTALHLAAKLGHIPIIQELLNKGADLDIKNEYDETALCLAATSGNLKMMKLLVGKGANVNRIGICGGPLYFAAKSNNFEAVKFLINSGAD
;
A
#
# COMPACT_ATOMS: atom_id res chain seq x y z
N MET A 1 40.56 -20.52 18.40
CA MET A 1 39.74 -19.30 18.49
C MET A 1 39.98 -18.58 17.18
N ASP A 2 39.27 -18.98 16.14
CA ASP A 2 39.44 -18.42 14.81
C ASP A 2 38.20 -17.57 14.51
N SER A 3 38.35 -16.26 14.71
CA SER A 3 37.39 -15.26 14.27
C SER A 3 37.53 -15.12 12.75
N ASP A 4 36.62 -15.77 12.03
CA ASP A 4 36.46 -15.67 10.58
C ASP A 4 36.03 -14.25 10.18
N SER A 5 37.02 -13.37 10.03
CA SER A 5 36.85 -11.97 9.58
C SER A 5 36.74 -11.84 8.07
N SER A 6 36.67 -12.95 7.32
CA SER A 6 36.76 -12.96 5.86
C SER A 6 35.40 -12.97 5.15
N ASN A 7 34.31 -13.24 5.88
CA ASN A 7 32.95 -13.33 5.32
C ASN A 7 32.08 -12.08 5.57
N GLU A 8 32.59 -11.06 6.25
CA GLU A 8 31.83 -9.83 6.51
C GLU A 8 31.92 -8.81 5.38
N SER A 9 33.04 -8.72 4.65
CA SER A 9 33.27 -7.64 3.68
C SER A 9 32.32 -7.63 2.46
N PRO A 10 31.96 -8.78 1.85
CA PRO A 10 30.98 -8.80 0.76
C PRO A 10 29.53 -8.57 1.23
N LYS A 11 29.21 -9.00 2.45
CA LYS A 11 27.93 -8.68 3.11
C LYS A 11 27.85 -7.19 3.40
N LEU A 12 28.90 -6.60 3.99
CA LEU A 12 28.97 -5.17 4.26
C LEU A 12 28.83 -4.35 2.97
N LEU A 13 29.51 -4.71 1.88
CA LEU A 13 29.42 -3.98 0.61
C LEU A 13 28.03 -4.08 -0.04
N LYS A 14 27.37 -5.25 0.01
CA LYS A 14 25.97 -5.37 -0.41
C LYS A 14 25.08 -4.51 0.49
N THR A 15 25.20 -4.65 1.81
CA THR A 15 24.41 -3.88 2.78
C THR A 15 24.63 -2.37 2.63
N LEU A 16 25.85 -1.91 2.36
CA LEU A 16 26.20 -0.50 2.18
C LEU A 16 25.67 0.05 0.86
N ALA A 17 25.69 -0.71 -0.25
CA ALA A 17 25.10 -0.28 -1.52
C ALA A 17 23.56 -0.23 -1.47
N PHE A 18 22.92 -1.12 -0.68
CA PHE A 18 21.46 -1.17 -0.54
C PHE A 18 20.89 -0.22 0.52
N ASN A 19 21.72 0.25 1.47
CA ASN A 19 21.33 1.21 2.52
C ASN A 19 21.70 2.67 2.19
N VAL A 20 22.15 2.97 0.97
CA VAL A 20 22.34 4.36 0.55
C VAL A 20 20.98 5.06 0.52
N LYS A 21 20.82 6.07 1.38
CA LYS A 21 19.69 7.01 1.29
C LYS A 21 19.99 8.01 0.17
N TYR A 22 19.06 8.12 -0.76
CA TYR A 22 19.04 9.12 -1.82
C TYR A 22 18.28 10.36 -1.34
N SER A 23 18.02 11.33 -2.22
CA SER A 23 17.17 12.48 -1.89
C SER A 23 15.84 12.02 -1.28
N GLU A 24 15.36 12.76 -0.26
CA GLU A 24 14.11 12.49 0.47
C GLU A 24 14.11 11.15 1.24
N GLY A 25 15.27 10.65 1.65
CA GLY A 25 15.38 9.44 2.47
C GLY A 25 15.03 8.15 1.73
N ASN A 26 14.81 8.23 0.42
CA ASN A 26 14.49 7.11 -0.44
C ASN A 26 15.63 6.08 -0.40
N ASN A 27 15.29 4.82 -0.17
CA ASN A 27 16.20 3.69 -0.44
C ASN A 27 16.11 3.25 -1.91
N LEU A 28 16.86 2.22 -2.29
CA LEU A 28 16.86 1.71 -3.66
C LEU A 28 15.48 1.24 -4.16
N LEU A 29 14.63 0.68 -3.28
CA LEU A 29 13.26 0.27 -3.65
C LEU A 29 12.38 1.48 -3.98
N HIS A 30 12.46 2.55 -3.20
CA HIS A 30 11.72 3.78 -3.51
C HIS A 30 12.16 4.35 -4.86
N GLN A 31 13.48 4.48 -5.07
CA GLN A 31 14.01 4.98 -6.35
C GLN A 31 13.59 4.10 -7.52
N PHE A 32 13.68 2.78 -7.35
CA PHE A 32 13.27 1.83 -8.37
C PHE A 32 11.79 2.00 -8.76
N VAL A 33 10.89 2.19 -7.79
CA VAL A 33 9.47 2.46 -8.05
C VAL A 33 9.27 3.81 -8.75
N LEU A 34 10.00 4.85 -8.35
CA LEU A 34 9.91 6.19 -8.93
C LEU A 34 10.40 6.23 -10.39
N GLU A 35 11.53 5.58 -10.68
CA GLU A 35 12.15 5.54 -12.01
C GLU A 35 11.35 4.67 -13.00
N ASN A 36 10.74 3.57 -12.54
CA ASN A 36 9.99 2.63 -13.38
C ASN A 36 8.49 2.95 -13.43
N SER A 37 8.15 4.24 -13.48
CA SER A 37 6.77 4.74 -13.50
C SER A 37 6.07 4.58 -14.86
N ASN A 38 6.77 4.17 -15.93
CA ASN A 38 6.18 4.03 -17.26
C ASN A 38 5.58 2.62 -17.47
N PRO A 39 4.24 2.45 -17.48
CA PRO A 39 3.61 1.14 -17.63
C PRO A 39 3.81 0.50 -19.00
N ASN A 40 4.34 1.24 -19.99
CA ASN A 40 4.58 0.76 -21.35
C ASN A 40 6.02 0.28 -21.59
N ASP A 41 6.91 0.36 -20.59
CA ASP A 41 8.26 -0.18 -20.76
C ASP A 41 8.26 -1.71 -20.56
N SER A 42 8.04 -2.42 -21.67
CA SER A 42 8.09 -3.88 -21.75
C SER A 42 9.52 -4.46 -21.67
N GLY A 43 10.56 -3.62 -21.56
CA GLY A 43 11.96 -4.03 -21.76
C GLY A 43 12.65 -4.77 -20.60
N GLY A 44 12.07 -4.79 -19.40
CA GLY A 44 12.83 -5.17 -18.19
C GLY A 44 12.30 -6.36 -17.38
N GLY A 45 11.26 -7.07 -17.82
CA GLY A 45 10.47 -7.98 -16.96
C GLY A 45 11.28 -8.91 -16.05
N ASN A 46 12.29 -9.58 -16.60
CA ASN A 46 13.17 -10.51 -15.89
C ASN A 46 14.26 -9.81 -15.07
N TYR A 47 14.82 -8.71 -15.60
CA TYR A 47 15.82 -7.90 -14.91
C TYR A 47 15.25 -7.28 -13.63
N ILE A 48 14.04 -6.72 -13.71
CA ILE A 48 13.33 -6.13 -12.58
C ILE A 48 13.11 -7.17 -11.47
N ASN A 49 12.68 -8.38 -11.82
CA ASN A 49 12.45 -9.43 -10.82
C ASN A 49 13.76 -9.90 -10.18
N ALA A 50 14.86 -9.97 -10.95
CA ALA A 50 16.17 -10.31 -10.43
C ALA A 50 16.71 -9.24 -9.48
N VAL A 51 16.55 -7.96 -9.84
CA VAL A 51 16.92 -6.82 -9.00
C VAL A 51 16.13 -6.84 -7.68
N LEU A 52 14.80 -6.96 -7.74
CA LEU A 52 13.95 -7.04 -6.54
C LEU A 52 14.35 -8.20 -5.61
N ARG A 53 14.61 -9.40 -6.15
CA ARG A 53 15.02 -10.57 -5.36
C ARG A 53 16.43 -10.48 -4.77
N SER A 54 17.26 -9.57 -5.29
CA SER A 54 18.62 -9.34 -4.79
C SER A 54 18.70 -8.32 -3.66
N MET A 55 17.59 -7.63 -3.36
CA MET A 55 17.50 -6.65 -2.29
C MET A 55 17.39 -7.34 -0.93
N SER A 56 18.06 -6.79 0.09
CA SER A 56 18.02 -7.32 1.45
C SER A 56 16.69 -7.07 2.13
N ASP A 57 16.22 -8.03 2.93
CA ASP A 57 14.95 -7.99 3.66
C ASP A 57 14.76 -6.75 4.55
N ALA A 58 15.85 -6.23 5.12
CA ALA A 58 15.81 -5.16 6.12
C ALA A 58 15.28 -3.80 5.63
N SER A 59 15.14 -3.59 4.32
CA SER A 59 14.72 -2.29 3.75
C SER A 59 13.39 -2.35 2.97
N VAL A 60 12.75 -3.52 2.89
CA VAL A 60 11.56 -3.74 2.05
C VAL A 60 10.38 -2.85 2.46
N ASN A 61 10.14 -2.73 3.76
CA ASN A 61 9.04 -1.93 4.32
C ASN A 61 9.49 -0.57 4.88
N ALA A 62 10.76 -0.19 4.65
CA ALA A 62 11.27 1.08 5.14
C ALA A 62 10.46 2.24 4.55
N LEU A 63 10.29 3.30 5.34
CA LEU A 63 9.66 4.54 4.91
C LEU A 63 10.73 5.53 4.45
N ASN A 64 10.43 6.29 3.40
CA ASN A 64 11.21 7.47 3.02
C ASN A 64 10.91 8.65 3.97
N ASP A 65 11.55 9.81 3.77
CA ASP A 65 11.36 10.98 4.63
C ASP A 65 9.94 11.57 4.54
N GLU A 66 9.18 11.22 3.49
CA GLU A 66 7.75 11.57 3.38
C GLU A 66 6.83 10.58 4.13
N GLY A 67 7.39 9.51 4.69
CA GLY A 67 6.64 8.49 5.42
C GLY A 67 6.00 7.42 4.53
N TYR A 68 6.41 7.28 3.28
CA TYR A 68 5.90 6.25 2.37
C TYR A 68 6.88 5.09 2.21
N SER A 69 6.35 3.86 2.12
CA SER A 69 7.11 2.72 1.61
C SER A 69 7.04 2.64 0.09
N ALA A 70 7.88 1.80 -0.51
CA ALA A 70 7.84 1.54 -1.96
C ALA A 70 6.47 1.04 -2.46
N LEU A 71 5.75 0.24 -1.65
CA LEU A 71 4.40 -0.20 -1.98
C LEU A 71 3.42 0.98 -2.01
N HIS A 72 3.50 1.88 -1.03
CA HIS A 72 2.67 3.10 -1.01
C HIS A 72 2.92 3.95 -2.25
N LEU A 73 4.19 4.19 -2.62
CA LEU A 73 4.54 4.95 -3.82
C LEU A 73 3.97 4.30 -5.09
N ALA A 74 4.06 2.97 -5.21
CA ALA A 74 3.52 2.26 -6.37
C ALA A 74 1.99 2.42 -6.49
N VAL A 75 1.28 2.43 -5.35
CA VAL A 75 -0.17 2.70 -5.29
C VAL A 75 -0.49 4.14 -5.66
N LEU A 76 0.24 5.12 -5.11
CA LEU A 76 0.06 6.55 -5.41
C LEU A 76 0.24 6.86 -6.90
N LYS A 77 1.18 6.17 -7.56
CA LYS A 77 1.42 6.27 -9.01
C LYS A 77 0.44 5.46 -9.86
N ASN A 78 -0.50 4.75 -9.26
CA ASN A 78 -1.42 3.82 -9.94
C ASN A 78 -0.68 2.76 -10.79
N ASN A 79 0.50 2.31 -10.36
CA ASN A 79 1.34 1.38 -11.10
C ASN A 79 1.05 -0.07 -10.69
N LEU A 80 -0.01 -0.66 -11.25
CA LEU A 80 -0.42 -2.03 -10.96
C LEU A 80 0.70 -3.06 -11.22
N LEU A 81 1.49 -2.88 -12.27
CA LEU A 81 2.59 -3.80 -12.59
C LEU A 81 3.62 -3.82 -11.47
N MET A 82 3.97 -2.65 -10.95
CA MET A 82 4.91 -2.53 -9.84
C MET A 82 4.34 -3.11 -8.55
N VAL A 83 3.07 -2.82 -8.23
CA VAL A 83 2.37 -3.43 -7.08
C VAL A 83 2.45 -4.96 -7.15
N LYS A 84 2.13 -5.55 -8.31
CA LYS A 84 2.22 -7.01 -8.53
C LYS A 84 3.64 -7.54 -8.32
N LYS A 85 4.65 -6.85 -8.86
CA LYS A 85 6.05 -7.25 -8.75
C LYS A 85 6.54 -7.19 -7.31
N LEU A 86 6.28 -6.10 -6.60
CA LEU A 86 6.63 -5.95 -5.18
C LEU A 86 6.00 -7.08 -4.34
N LEU A 87 4.70 -7.34 -4.50
CA LEU A 87 3.95 -8.36 -3.74
C LEU A 87 4.22 -9.82 -4.17
N SER A 88 4.98 -10.05 -5.23
CA SER A 88 5.31 -11.41 -5.72
C SER A 88 6.78 -11.75 -5.68
N CYS A 89 7.66 -10.75 -5.64
CA CYS A 89 9.10 -10.94 -5.68
C CYS A 89 9.78 -10.69 -4.32
N LEU A 90 9.12 -10.02 -3.38
CA LEU A 90 9.66 -9.70 -2.07
C LEU A 90 8.99 -10.58 -1.01
N GLU A 91 9.76 -11.40 -0.31
CA GLU A 91 9.23 -12.38 0.66
C GLU A 91 8.70 -11.71 1.94
N ASN A 92 9.34 -10.62 2.38
CA ASN A 92 9.05 -9.94 3.65
C ASN A 92 8.28 -8.63 3.47
N ILE A 93 7.60 -8.43 2.34
CA ILE A 93 6.77 -7.25 2.14
C ILE A 93 5.52 -7.32 3.00
N ASP A 94 5.32 -6.30 3.84
CA ASP A 94 4.11 -6.14 4.62
C ASP A 94 3.08 -5.38 3.79
N VAL A 95 2.09 -6.12 3.27
CA VAL A 95 0.97 -5.56 2.51
C VAL A 95 0.10 -4.60 3.34
N ASN A 96 0.15 -4.75 4.66
CA ASN A 96 -0.61 -3.96 5.64
C ASN A 96 0.25 -2.88 6.31
N ALA A 97 1.49 -2.66 5.83
CA ALA A 97 2.36 -1.60 6.33
C ALA A 97 1.61 -0.25 6.29
N ARG A 98 1.80 0.53 7.35
CA ARG A 98 1.22 1.87 7.48
C ARG A 98 2.24 2.91 7.04
N SER A 99 1.78 3.94 6.34
CA SER A 99 2.58 5.14 6.10
C SER A 99 2.73 5.95 7.39
N GLU A 100 3.70 6.86 7.44
CA GLU A 100 3.88 7.86 8.51
C GLU A 100 3.78 9.27 7.92
N THR A 101 2.72 9.51 7.15
CA THR A 101 2.56 10.73 6.35
C THR A 101 1.76 11.75 7.13
N GLY A 102 2.44 12.59 7.90
CA GLY A 102 1.77 13.51 8.83
C GLY A 102 0.91 12.73 9.80
N THR A 103 -0.40 13.01 9.83
CA THR A 103 -1.35 12.47 10.81
C THR A 103 -2.34 11.45 10.22
N SER A 104 -1.97 10.71 9.15
CA SER A 104 -2.96 9.91 8.39
C SER A 104 -2.71 8.40 8.40
N GLU A 105 -1.60 7.89 8.93
CA GLU A 105 -1.16 6.48 8.90
C GLU A 105 -1.93 5.51 7.98
N ASN A 106 -1.79 5.67 6.65
CA ASN A 106 -2.59 4.91 5.69
C ASN A 106 -1.87 3.64 5.26
N THR A 107 -2.61 2.56 5.04
CA THR A 107 -2.08 1.39 4.31
C THR A 107 -2.18 1.59 2.79
N ALA A 108 -1.51 0.73 2.03
CA ALA A 108 -1.68 0.64 0.58
C ALA A 108 -3.16 0.52 0.15
N LEU A 109 -3.98 -0.24 0.91
CA LEU A 109 -5.41 -0.42 0.65
C LEU A 109 -6.20 0.87 0.86
N HIS A 110 -5.89 1.64 1.92
CA HIS A 110 -6.49 2.94 2.18
C HIS A 110 -6.27 3.92 1.01
N LEU A 111 -5.01 4.04 0.57
CA LEU A 111 -4.65 4.92 -0.55
C LEU A 111 -5.37 4.49 -1.84
N ALA A 112 -5.35 3.19 -2.16
CA ALA A 112 -6.02 2.67 -3.35
C ALA A 112 -7.55 2.88 -3.33
N ALA A 113 -8.19 2.77 -2.16
CA ALA A 113 -9.63 3.00 -2.00
C ALA A 113 -9.99 4.48 -2.17
N LYS A 114 -9.21 5.37 -1.53
CA LYS A 114 -9.38 6.83 -1.63
C LYS A 114 -9.20 7.32 -3.08
N LEU A 115 -8.21 6.78 -3.79
CA LEU A 115 -7.89 7.15 -5.17
C LEU A 115 -8.71 6.41 -6.23
N GLY A 116 -9.49 5.39 -5.85
CA GLY A 116 -10.35 4.64 -6.76
C GLY A 116 -9.63 3.59 -7.63
N HIS A 117 -8.44 3.13 -7.23
CA HIS A 117 -7.60 2.18 -7.99
C HIS A 117 -8.10 0.72 -7.86
N ILE A 118 -9.24 0.41 -8.49
CA ILE A 118 -9.90 -0.91 -8.41
C ILE A 118 -8.96 -2.09 -8.72
N PRO A 119 -8.15 -2.09 -9.79
CA PRO A 119 -7.27 -3.23 -10.07
C PRO A 119 -6.22 -3.46 -8.97
N ILE A 120 -5.76 -2.38 -8.33
CA ILE A 120 -4.78 -2.45 -7.23
C ILE A 120 -5.44 -2.99 -5.96
N ILE A 121 -6.67 -2.58 -5.63
CA ILE A 121 -7.43 -3.17 -4.51
C ILE A 121 -7.53 -4.68 -4.66
N GLN A 122 -7.88 -5.17 -5.85
CA GLN A 122 -8.01 -6.61 -6.08
C GLN A 122 -6.67 -7.34 -5.84
N GLU A 123 -5.56 -6.78 -6.31
CA GLU A 123 -4.24 -7.37 -6.08
C GLU A 123 -3.85 -7.36 -4.60
N LEU A 124 -4.03 -6.23 -3.90
CA LEU A 124 -3.75 -6.11 -2.47
C LEU A 124 -4.53 -7.13 -1.65
N LEU A 125 -5.83 -7.30 -1.93
CA LEU A 125 -6.68 -8.27 -1.24
C LEU A 125 -6.29 -9.72 -1.55
N ASN A 126 -5.93 -10.03 -2.80
CA ASN A 126 -5.40 -11.35 -3.16
C ASN A 126 -4.09 -11.68 -2.42
N LYS A 127 -3.38 -10.65 -1.95
CA LYS A 127 -2.12 -10.74 -1.21
C LYS A 127 -2.29 -10.60 0.30
N GLY A 128 -3.53 -10.64 0.79
CA GLY A 128 -3.82 -10.66 2.23
C GLY A 128 -3.91 -9.29 2.88
N ALA A 129 -4.16 -8.22 2.11
CA ALA A 129 -4.49 -6.93 2.69
C ALA A 129 -5.76 -7.04 3.55
N ASP A 130 -5.68 -6.52 4.78
CA ASP A 130 -6.81 -6.48 5.70
C ASP A 130 -7.72 -5.27 5.37
N LEU A 131 -9.00 -5.57 5.19
CA LEU A 131 -10.05 -4.61 4.79
C LEU A 131 -10.41 -3.60 5.88
N ASP A 132 -10.23 -4.00 7.15
CA ASP A 132 -10.79 -3.31 8.31
C ASP A 132 -9.72 -2.67 9.21
N ILE A 133 -8.47 -2.59 8.75
CA ILE A 133 -7.44 -1.74 9.38
C ILE A 133 -7.97 -0.31 9.40
N LYS A 134 -7.77 0.36 10.53
CA LYS A 134 -8.09 1.76 10.71
C LYS A 134 -6.85 2.62 10.60
N ASN A 135 -6.89 3.71 9.86
CA ASN A 135 -5.82 4.71 9.83
C ASN A 135 -5.80 5.55 11.13
N GLU A 136 -4.95 6.57 11.23
CA GLU A 136 -4.85 7.42 12.44
C GLU A 136 -6.14 8.21 12.76
N TYR A 137 -6.96 8.50 11.75
CA TYR A 137 -8.30 9.07 11.93
C TYR A 137 -9.37 8.04 12.24
N ASP A 138 -8.95 6.81 12.50
CA ASP A 138 -9.81 5.69 12.85
C ASP A 138 -10.72 5.25 11.68
N GLU A 139 -10.36 5.62 10.44
CA GLU A 139 -11.09 5.34 9.21
C GLU A 139 -10.58 4.07 8.51
N THR A 140 -11.48 3.25 7.96
CA THR A 140 -11.13 2.10 7.11
C THR A 140 -11.07 2.46 5.63
N ALA A 141 -10.59 1.55 4.78
CA ALA A 141 -10.66 1.70 3.33
C ALA A 141 -12.10 1.98 2.83
N LEU A 142 -13.12 1.38 3.46
CA LEU A 142 -14.52 1.61 3.13
C LEU A 142 -14.98 3.03 3.54
N CYS A 143 -14.54 3.55 4.69
CA CYS A 143 -14.79 4.95 5.07
C CYS A 143 -14.20 5.95 4.06
N LEU A 144 -12.98 5.70 3.58
CA LEU A 144 -12.34 6.54 2.57
C LEU A 144 -13.07 6.49 1.22
N ALA A 145 -13.57 5.32 0.82
CA ALA A 145 -14.40 5.16 -0.38
C ALA A 145 -15.76 5.87 -0.24
N ALA A 146 -16.37 5.85 0.94
CA ALA A 146 -17.61 6.56 1.24
C ALA A 146 -17.43 8.09 1.25
N THR A 147 -16.31 8.57 1.79
CA THR A 147 -15.95 9.99 1.79
C THR A 147 -15.74 10.54 0.39
N SER A 148 -15.12 9.76 -0.50
CA SER A 148 -14.96 10.15 -1.92
C SER A 148 -16.23 9.96 -2.76
N GLY A 149 -17.30 9.40 -2.18
CA GLY A 149 -18.55 9.09 -2.88
C GLY A 149 -18.42 8.01 -3.95
N ASN A 150 -17.34 7.21 -3.93
CA ASN A 150 -17.06 6.22 -4.96
C ASN A 150 -17.87 4.93 -4.71
N LEU A 151 -19.15 4.94 -5.11
CA LEU A 151 -20.06 3.82 -4.93
C LEU A 151 -19.54 2.51 -5.54
N LYS A 152 -18.83 2.57 -6.66
CA LYS A 152 -18.24 1.38 -7.30
C LYS A 152 -17.16 0.75 -6.40
N MET A 153 -16.32 1.58 -5.79
CA MET A 153 -15.31 1.12 -4.83
C MET A 153 -15.97 0.56 -3.56
N MET A 154 -16.99 1.23 -3.03
CA MET A 154 -17.73 0.74 -1.87
C MET A 154 -18.34 -0.65 -2.12
N LYS A 155 -19.00 -0.83 -3.27
CA LYS A 155 -19.56 -2.14 -3.69
C LYS A 155 -18.48 -3.21 -3.78
N LEU A 156 -17.30 -2.88 -4.30
CA LEU A 156 -16.18 -3.81 -4.37
C LEU A 156 -15.71 -4.23 -2.98
N LEU A 157 -15.46 -3.26 -2.08
CA LEU A 157 -14.96 -3.53 -0.73
C LEU A 157 -15.96 -4.35 0.10
N VAL A 158 -17.25 -3.98 0.08
CA VAL A 158 -18.31 -4.73 0.76
C VAL A 158 -18.46 -6.13 0.17
N GLY A 159 -18.42 -6.26 -1.16
CA GLY A 159 -18.43 -7.57 -1.84
C GLY A 159 -17.21 -8.44 -1.55
N LYS A 160 -16.13 -7.85 -1.01
CA LYS A 160 -14.92 -8.55 -0.54
C LYS A 160 -14.94 -8.83 0.97
N GLY A 161 -16.01 -8.44 1.67
CA GLY A 161 -16.20 -8.71 3.09
C GLY A 161 -15.81 -7.58 4.04
N ALA A 162 -15.66 -6.34 3.54
CA ALA A 162 -15.42 -5.19 4.42
C ALA A 162 -16.57 -5.02 5.42
N ASN A 163 -16.25 -4.75 6.68
CA ASN A 163 -17.25 -4.57 7.71
C ASN A 163 -17.93 -3.19 7.57
N VAL A 164 -19.20 -3.21 7.14
CA VAL A 164 -20.02 -2.00 6.93
C VAL A 164 -20.27 -1.20 8.22
N ASN A 165 -20.17 -1.85 9.39
CA ASN A 165 -20.40 -1.28 10.72
C ASN A 165 -19.09 -0.98 11.45
N ARG A 166 -17.94 -0.98 10.75
CA ARG A 166 -16.68 -0.59 11.39
C ARG A 166 -16.64 0.92 11.61
N ILE A 167 -16.93 1.32 12.85
CA ILE A 167 -16.94 2.73 13.26
C ILE A 167 -15.58 3.17 13.80
N GLY A 168 -15.15 4.37 13.42
CA GLY A 168 -14.06 5.13 14.01
C GLY A 168 -14.53 6.24 14.94
N ILE A 169 -13.59 7.04 15.47
CA ILE A 169 -13.87 8.24 16.29
C ILE A 169 -14.84 9.20 15.58
N CYS A 170 -14.66 9.42 14.28
CA CYS A 170 -15.50 10.33 13.49
C CYS A 170 -16.79 9.69 12.95
N GLY A 171 -16.97 8.38 13.11
CA GLY A 171 -18.08 7.60 12.56
C GLY A 171 -17.64 6.43 11.69
N GLY A 172 -18.62 5.68 11.16
CA GLY A 172 -18.40 4.58 10.22
C GLY A 172 -18.75 4.93 8.77
N PRO A 173 -18.70 3.95 7.85
CA PRO A 173 -19.00 4.14 6.43
C PRO A 173 -20.31 4.88 6.15
N LEU A 174 -21.37 4.57 6.92
CA LEU A 174 -22.69 5.18 6.74
C LEU A 174 -22.67 6.69 7.05
N TYR A 175 -21.98 7.09 8.12
CA TYR A 175 -21.80 8.50 8.47
C TYR A 175 -21.09 9.26 7.35
N PHE A 176 -19.99 8.72 6.81
CA PHE A 176 -19.24 9.37 5.74
C PHE A 176 -20.03 9.46 4.42
N ALA A 177 -20.82 8.42 4.09
CA ALA A 177 -21.72 8.46 2.94
C ALA A 177 -22.83 9.52 3.08
N ALA A 178 -23.38 9.68 4.28
CA ALA A 178 -24.35 10.72 4.58
C ALA A 178 -23.71 12.12 4.52
N LYS A 179 -22.53 12.29 5.12
CA LYS A 179 -21.77 13.55 5.12
C LYS A 179 -21.36 13.99 3.71
N SER A 180 -21.11 13.05 2.80
CA SER A 180 -20.82 13.35 1.38
C SER A 180 -22.07 13.61 0.53
N ASN A 181 -23.27 13.65 1.12
CA ASN A 181 -24.56 13.80 0.45
C ASN A 181 -24.80 12.76 -0.67
N ASN A 182 -24.22 11.56 -0.52
CA ASN A 182 -24.33 10.50 -1.52
C ASN A 182 -25.47 9.54 -1.16
N PHE A 183 -26.69 9.88 -1.59
CA PHE A 183 -27.90 9.09 -1.31
C PHE A 183 -27.80 7.63 -1.76
N GLU A 184 -27.17 7.36 -2.91
CA GLU A 184 -27.00 6.00 -3.41
C GLU A 184 -26.02 5.18 -2.56
N ALA A 185 -24.97 5.82 -2.05
CA ALA A 185 -24.05 5.20 -1.10
C ALA A 185 -24.71 4.90 0.24
N VAL A 186 -25.51 5.82 0.78
CA VAL A 186 -26.30 5.61 2.00
C VAL A 186 -27.26 4.44 1.82
N LYS A 187 -28.06 4.45 0.74
CA LYS A 187 -29.00 3.38 0.42
C LYS A 187 -28.30 2.03 0.26
N PHE A 188 -27.16 2.01 -0.43
CA PHE A 188 -26.37 0.80 -0.59
C PHE A 188 -25.87 0.25 0.75
N LEU A 189 -25.33 1.10 1.63
CA LEU A 189 -24.82 0.67 2.94
C LEU A 189 -25.94 0.14 3.84
N ILE A 190 -27.09 0.84 3.92
CA ILE A 190 -28.26 0.36 4.67
C ILE A 190 -28.71 -1.02 4.15
N ASN A 191 -28.83 -1.17 2.83
CA ASN A 191 -29.17 -2.45 2.21
C ASN A 191 -28.11 -3.54 2.42
N SER A 192 -26.88 -3.16 2.78
CA SER A 192 -25.77 -4.06 3.10
C SER A 192 -25.67 -4.37 4.60
N GLY A 193 -26.64 -3.92 5.41
CA GLY A 193 -26.70 -4.18 6.85
C GLY A 193 -26.04 -3.12 7.72
N ALA A 194 -25.82 -1.91 7.20
CA ALA A 194 -25.37 -0.80 8.03
C ALA A 194 -26.45 -0.34 9.02
N ASP A 195 -26.10 -0.17 10.29
CA ASP A 195 -26.99 0.27 11.38
C ASP A 195 -26.61 1.62 12.02
#